data_AF-A0AAP0V5L6-F1
#
_entry.id   AF-A0AAP0V5L6-F1
#
_cell.length_a   1.000
_cell.length_b   1.000
_cell.length_c   1.000
_cell.angle_alpha   90.00
_cell.angle_beta   90.00
_cell.angle_gamma   90.00
#
_symmetry.space_group_name_H-M   'P 1'
#
loop_
_entity.id
_entity.type
_entity.pdbx_description
1 polymer ?
#
loop_
_entity_poly.entity_id
_entity_poly.type
_entity_poly.pdbx_seq_one_letter_code
_entity_poly.pdbx_strand_id
1 'polypeptide(L)'
;MEQERVNQILMMISPKLPSASIPSIRERMLNSDISESDLMMLVNELKDPTIAIILSILVGTLGVDRFYIGDTGLGIGKLLTGGGCGIWWIVDLFLIMDATKMKNLELLTFYLH
;
A
#
# COMPACT_ATOMS: atom_id res chain seq x y z
N MET A 1 20.05 12.76 -1.07
CA MET A 1 19.54 12.84 -2.48
C MET A 1 19.29 14.30 -2.88
N GLU A 2 19.26 14.61 -4.18
CA GLU A 2 18.87 15.94 -4.66
C GLU A 2 17.37 16.21 -4.44
N GLN A 3 17.02 17.41 -3.96
CA GLN A 3 15.63 17.81 -3.68
C GLN A 3 14.68 17.63 -4.87
N GLU A 4 15.17 17.88 -6.08
CA GLU A 4 14.37 17.77 -7.30
C GLU A 4 13.98 16.32 -7.61
N ARG A 5 14.91 15.37 -7.44
CA ARG A 5 14.63 13.94 -7.64
C ARG A 5 13.66 13.40 -6.60
N VAL A 6 13.82 13.82 -5.34
CA VAL A 6 12.86 13.46 -4.27
C VAL A 6 11.46 13.92 -4.63
N ASN A 7 11.30 15.16 -5.13
CA ASN A 7 9.99 15.65 -5.55
C ASN A 7 9.41 14.85 -6.73
N GLN A 8 10.23 14.45 -7.72
CA GLN A 8 9.79 13.61 -8.83
C GLN A 8 9.31 12.23 -8.35
N ILE A 9 10.07 11.57 -7.49
CA ILE A 9 9.69 10.28 -6.90
C ILE A 9 8.40 10.43 -6.08
N LEU A 10 8.31 11.49 -5.29
CA LEU A 10 7.14 11.78 -4.47
C LEU A 10 5.88 11.93 -5.33
N MET A 11 5.97 12.57 -6.50
CA MET A 11 4.83 12.68 -7.43
C MET A 11 4.35 11.31 -7.91
N MET A 12 5.25 10.34 -8.14
CA MET A 12 4.89 8.99 -8.55
C MET A 12 4.19 8.19 -7.46
N ILE A 13 4.61 8.36 -6.20
CA ILE A 13 4.10 7.55 -5.07
C ILE A 13 3.00 8.23 -4.24
N SER A 14 2.81 9.54 -4.37
CA SER A 14 1.77 10.31 -3.67
C SER A 14 0.38 9.65 -3.68
N PRO A 15 -0.17 9.17 -4.81
CA PRO A 15 -1.49 8.53 -4.80
C PRO A 15 -1.53 7.20 -4.04
N LYS A 16 -0.38 6.54 -3.88
CA LYS A 16 -0.24 5.26 -3.18
C LYS A 16 -0.06 5.40 -1.68
N LEU A 17 -0.01 6.63 -1.15
CA LEU A 17 0.26 6.93 0.26
C LEU A 17 -0.89 7.68 0.94
N PRO A 18 -0.94 7.65 2.29
CA PRO A 18 -1.78 8.56 3.05
C PRO A 18 -1.31 10.01 2.85
N SER A 19 -2.24 10.93 2.57
CA SER A 19 -1.89 12.33 2.29
C SER A 19 -1.19 13.02 3.47
N ALA A 20 -1.51 12.62 4.70
CA ALA A 20 -0.93 13.17 5.92
C ALA A 20 0.55 12.81 6.11
N SER A 21 1.03 11.72 5.50
CA SER A 21 2.40 11.23 5.67
C SER A 21 3.38 11.66 4.57
N ILE A 22 2.88 12.34 3.53
CA ILE A 22 3.72 12.83 2.42
C ILE A 22 4.87 13.71 2.93
N PRO A 23 4.66 14.67 3.87
CA PRO A 23 5.74 15.50 4.38
C PRO A 23 6.83 14.71 5.11
N SER A 24 6.44 13.72 5.92
CA SER A 24 7.39 12.90 6.69
C SER A 24 8.21 11.96 5.80
N ILE A 25 7.60 11.37 4.76
CA ILE A 25 8.31 10.52 3.80
C ILE A 25 9.31 11.35 3.00
N ARG A 26 8.93 12.57 2.60
CA ARG A 26 9.83 13.49 1.89
C ARG A 26 11.08 13.80 2.71
N GLU A 27 10.93 14.11 3.99
CA GLU A 27 12.06 14.37 4.88
C GLU A 27 12.96 13.14 5.03
N ARG A 28 12.37 11.96 5.24
CA ARG A 28 13.11 10.71 5.35
C ARG A 28 13.90 10.38 4.07
N MET A 29 13.32 10.59 2.89
CA MET A 29 14.03 10.43 1.60
C MET A 29 15.22 11.37 1.43
N LEU A 30 15.11 12.61 1.94
CA LEU A 30 16.20 13.57 1.86
C LEU A 30 17.37 13.17 2.78
N ASN A 31 17.04 12.62 3.94
CA ASN A 31 17.99 12.29 5.01
C ASN A 31 18.49 10.84 4.98
N SER A 32 17.89 9.95 4.18
CA SER A 32 18.32 8.56 4.04
C SER A 32 19.55 8.43 3.14
N ASP A 33 20.46 7.52 3.49
CA ASP A 33 21.62 7.13 2.68
C ASP A 33 21.29 6.14 1.55
N ILE A 34 20.00 5.84 1.35
CA ILE A 34 19.55 4.83 0.38
C ILE A 34 19.90 5.27 -1.05
N SER A 35 20.37 4.32 -1.87
CA SER A 35 20.64 4.57 -3.28
C SER A 35 19.34 4.85 -4.04
N GLU A 36 19.41 5.69 -5.07
CA GLU A 36 18.26 5.97 -5.94
C GLU A 36 17.75 4.71 -6.66
N SER A 37 18.64 3.77 -6.98
CA SER A 37 18.29 2.47 -7.57
C SER A 37 17.40 1.65 -6.63
N ASP A 38 17.77 1.62 -5.35
CA ASP A 38 17.11 0.81 -4.33
C ASP A 38 15.77 1.44 -3.99
N LEU A 39 15.71 2.78 -3.98
CA LEU A 39 14.46 3.52 -3.87
C LEU A 39 13.51 3.25 -5.04
N MET A 40 14.01 3.21 -6.28
CA MET A 40 13.15 2.89 -7.43
C MET A 40 12.65 1.45 -7.39
N MET A 41 13.46 0.51 -6.93
CA MET A 41 13.02 -0.86 -6.67
C MET A 41 11.90 -0.88 -5.62
N LEU A 42 12.06 -0.14 -4.53
CA LEU A 42 11.06 0.00 -3.46
C LEU A 42 9.75 0.61 -3.97
N VAL A 43 9.83 1.66 -4.79
CA VAL A 43 8.67 2.32 -5.43
C VAL A 43 7.87 1.33 -6.28
N ASN A 44 8.54 0.40 -6.95
CA ASN A 44 7.91 -0.64 -7.76
C ASN A 44 7.21 -1.72 -6.92
N GLU A 45 7.63 -1.94 -5.67
CA GLU A 45 6.97 -2.86 -4.75
C GLU A 45 5.65 -2.30 -4.19
N LEU A 46 5.49 -0.96 -4.17
CA LEU A 46 4.29 -0.30 -3.66
C LEU A 46 3.04 -0.72 -4.43
N LYS A 47 2.07 -1.23 -3.69
CA LYS A 47 0.78 -1.70 -4.21
C LYS A 47 -0.10 -0.53 -4.59
N ASP A 48 -0.91 -0.70 -5.63
CA ASP A 48 -1.83 0.36 -6.07
C ASP A 48 -3.17 0.22 -5.31
N PRO A 49 -3.59 1.23 -4.53
CA PRO A 49 -4.86 1.20 -3.81
C PRO A 49 -6.07 1.04 -4.75
N THR A 50 -5.96 1.53 -5.99
CA THR A 50 -6.99 1.41 -7.02
C THR A 50 -7.13 -0.03 -7.49
N ILE A 51 -6.00 -0.72 -7.70
CA ILE A 51 -6.02 -2.15 -8.04
C ILE A 51 -6.58 -2.95 -6.87
N ALA A 52 -6.22 -2.60 -5.63
CA ALA A 52 -6.72 -3.28 -4.44
C ALA A 52 -8.25 -3.18 -4.30
N ILE A 53 -8.85 -2.01 -4.53
CA ILE A 53 -10.31 -1.86 -4.49
C ILE A 53 -11.00 -2.57 -5.67
N ILE A 54 -10.41 -2.56 -6.87
CA ILE A 54 -10.93 -3.31 -8.03
C ILE A 54 -10.94 -4.81 -7.71
N LEU A 55 -9.87 -5.34 -7.14
CA LEU A 55 -9.81 -6.74 -6.69
C LEU A 55 -10.84 -7.01 -5.59
N SER A 56 -11.05 -6.07 -4.65
CA SER A 56 -12.09 -6.21 -3.63
C SER A 56 -13.48 -6.30 -4.23
N ILE A 57 -13.80 -5.49 -5.24
CA ILE A 57 -15.12 -5.51 -5.90
C ILE A 57 -15.34 -6.82 -6.66
N LEU A 58 -14.35 -7.27 -7.45
CA LEU A 58 -14.51 -8.43 -8.34
C LEU A 58 -14.38 -9.78 -7.62
N VAL A 59 -13.43 -9.88 -6.69
CA VAL A 59 -13.00 -11.15 -6.08
C VAL A 59 -12.76 -11.04 -4.56
N GLY A 60 -13.25 -9.98 -3.91
CA GLY A 60 -13.05 -9.75 -2.47
C GLY A 60 -13.79 -10.75 -1.57
N THR A 61 -14.84 -11.42 -2.06
CA THR A 61 -15.51 -12.52 -1.34
C THR A 61 -14.60 -13.72 -1.13
N LEU A 62 -13.62 -13.93 -2.03
CA LEU A 62 -12.57 -14.94 -1.93
C LEU A 62 -11.34 -14.43 -1.14
N GLY A 63 -11.31 -13.15 -0.74
CA GLY A 63 -10.19 -12.55 -0.01
C GLY A 63 -8.95 -12.21 -0.85
N VAL A 64 -9.07 -12.19 -2.18
CA VAL A 64 -7.96 -11.90 -3.11
C VAL A 64 -7.39 -10.49 -2.93
N ASP A 65 -8.24 -9.54 -2.56
CA ASP A 65 -7.87 -8.18 -2.17
C ASP A 65 -6.87 -8.16 -0.99
N ARG A 66 -7.10 -9.00 0.03
CA ARG A 66 -6.22 -9.11 1.20
C ARG A 66 -4.92 -9.82 0.87
N PHE A 67 -4.96 -10.84 0.01
CA PHE A 67 -3.75 -11.49 -0.49
C PHE A 67 -2.87 -10.54 -1.32
N TYR A 68 -3.47 -9.64 -2.11
CA TYR A 68 -2.73 -8.65 -2.90
C TYR A 68 -1.88 -7.69 -2.05
N ILE A 69 -2.40 -7.25 -0.90
CA ILE A 69 -1.71 -6.35 0.02
C ILE A 69 -0.83 -7.07 1.06
N GLY A 70 -0.75 -8.41 0.99
CA GLY A 70 0.06 -9.23 1.90
C GLY A 70 -0.62 -9.61 3.23
N ASP A 71 -1.90 -9.29 3.41
CA ASP A 71 -2.70 -9.69 4.59
C ASP A 71 -3.25 -11.12 4.42
N THR A 72 -2.33 -12.08 4.22
CA THR A 72 -2.66 -13.48 3.94
C THR A 72 -3.50 -14.12 5.04
N GLY A 73 -3.26 -13.78 6.31
CA GLY A 73 -4.04 -14.30 7.44
C GLY A 73 -5.53 -13.92 7.37
N LEU A 74 -5.83 -12.67 7.03
CA LEU A 74 -7.21 -12.19 6.85
C LEU A 74 -7.85 -12.82 5.60
N GLY A 75 -7.09 -12.98 4.51
CA GLY A 75 -7.54 -13.68 3.31
C GLY A 75 -7.94 -15.14 3.59
N ILE A 76 -7.11 -15.88 4.34
CA ILE A 76 -7.42 -17.25 4.75
C ILE A 76 -8.64 -17.27 5.68
N GLY A 77 -8.76 -16.33 6.62
CA GLY A 77 -9.93 -16.19 7.49
C GLY A 77 -11.23 -16.03 6.71
N LYS A 78 -11.25 -15.22 5.64
CA LYS A 78 -12.40 -15.10 4.73
C LYS A 78 -12.73 -16.42 4.05
N LEU A 79 -11.73 -17.14 3.54
CA LEU A 79 -11.94 -18.43 2.87
C LEU A 79 -12.54 -19.47 3.83
N LEU A 80 -12.02 -19.55 5.06
CA LEU A 80 -12.51 -20.50 6.07
C LEU A 80 -13.94 -20.18 6.54
N THR A 81 -14.32 -18.90 6.54
CA THR A 81 -15.66 -18.44 6.90
C THR A 81 -16.63 -18.38 5.72
N GLY A 82 -16.21 -18.81 4.52
CA GLY A 82 -17.03 -18.75 3.31
C GLY A 82 -17.38 -17.33 2.86
N GLY A 83 -16.50 -16.36 3.11
CA GLY A 83 -16.69 -14.95 2.74
C GLY A 83 -17.66 -14.19 3.66
N GLY A 84 -17.99 -14.74 4.83
CA GLY A 84 -18.75 -14.02 5.89
C GLY A 84 -20.11 -13.48 5.43
N CYS A 85 -20.83 -14.22 4.58
CA CYS A 85 -22.14 -13.85 4.02
C CYS A 85 -22.18 -12.47 3.31
N GLY A 86 -21.04 -11.97 2.81
CA GLY A 86 -20.95 -10.67 2.13
C GLY A 86 -20.77 -9.47 3.06
N ILE A 87 -20.88 -9.63 4.39
CA ILE A 87 -20.62 -8.54 5.35
C ILE A 87 -19.15 -8.14 5.31
N TRP A 88 -18.26 -9.13 5.30
CA TRP A 88 -16.81 -8.89 5.19
C TRP A 88 -16.47 -8.14 3.90
N TRP A 89 -17.06 -8.56 2.78
CA TRP A 89 -16.89 -7.90 1.49
C TRP A 89 -17.28 -6.42 1.53
N ILE A 90 -18.43 -6.07 2.14
CA ILE A 90 -18.86 -4.67 2.27
C ILE A 90 -17.86 -3.85 3.10
N VAL A 91 -17.40 -4.40 4.23
CA VAL A 91 -16.43 -3.73 5.10
C VAL A 91 -15.10 -3.50 4.38
N ASP A 92 -14.64 -4.46 3.58
CA ASP A 92 -13.40 -4.33 2.82
C ASP A 92 -13.44 -3.26 1.74
N LEU A 93 -14.59 -3.00 1.11
CA LEU A 93 -14.72 -1.93 0.13
C LEU A 93 -14.31 -0.56 0.68
N PHE A 94 -14.51 -0.33 1.99
CA PHE A 94 -14.10 0.91 2.65
C PHE A 94 -12.69 0.83 3.23
N LEU A 95 -12.26 -0.34 3.72
CA LEU A 95 -10.99 -0.48 4.43
C LEU A 95 -9.79 -0.74 3.51
N ILE A 96 -9.98 -1.37 2.34
CA ILE A 96 -8.86 -1.90 1.55
C ILE A 96 -7.96 -0.79 0.99
N MET A 97 -8.52 0.35 0.60
CA MET A 97 -7.74 1.47 0.08
C MET A 97 -6.80 2.02 1.14
N ASP A 98 -7.32 2.30 2.34
CA ASP A 98 -6.52 2.82 3.44
C ASP A 98 -5.51 1.79 3.94
N ALA A 99 -5.91 0.52 4.04
CA ALA A 99 -5.00 -0.57 4.38
C ALA A 99 -3.82 -0.66 3.39
N THR A 100 -4.09 -0.55 2.08
CA THR A 100 -3.05 -0.56 1.04
C THR A 100 -2.07 0.59 1.22
N LYS A 101 -2.59 1.80 1.43
CA LYS A 101 -1.78 3.01 1.66
C LYS A 101 -0.93 2.91 2.92
N MET A 102 -1.50 2.37 4.00
CA MET A 102 -0.79 2.17 5.26
C MET A 102 0.34 1.14 5.14
N LYS A 103 0.11 0.02 4.43
CA LYS A 103 1.15 -0.98 4.15
C LYS A 103 2.30 -0.40 3.31
N ASN A 104 1.97 0.38 2.29
CA ASN A 104 2.96 1.10 1.48
C ASN A 104 3.79 2.06 2.35
N LEU A 105 3.15 2.78 3.27
CA LEU A 105 3.84 3.67 4.21
C LEU A 105 4.77 2.91 5.15
N GLU A 106 4.33 1.80 5.72
CA GLU A 106 5.13 0.96 6.62
C GLU A 106 6.40 0.49 5.92
N LEU A 107 6.26 0.00 4.68
CA LEU A 107 7.38 -0.43 3.84
C LEU A 107 8.34 0.74 3.58
N LEU A 108 7.87 1.90 3.15
CA LEU A 108 8.75 3.07 2.97
C LEU A 108 9.46 3.49 4.26
N THR A 109 8.74 3.49 5.38
CA THR A 109 9.26 3.93 6.68
C THR A 109 10.36 2.99 7.19
N PHE A 110 10.21 1.69 6.92
CA PHE A 110 11.19 0.68 7.29
C PHE A 110 12.50 0.81 6.50
N TYR A 111 12.43 1.07 5.20
CA TYR A 111 13.62 1.22 4.34
C TYR A 111 14.26 2.61 4.41
N LEU A 112 13.47 3.66 4.68
CA LEU A 112 13.96 5.04 4.83
C LEU A 112 14.28 5.39 6.30
N HIS A 113 15.08 4.53 6.94
CA HIS A 113 15.65 4.79 8.25
C HIS A 113 16.96 5.59 8.15
#